data_AF-A0A9E5TDF8-F1
#
_entry.id   AF-A0A9E5TDF8-F1
#
_cell.length_a   1.000
_cell.length_b   1.000
_cell.length_c   1.000
_cell.angle_alpha   90.00
_cell.angle_beta   90.00
_cell.angle_gamma   90.00
#
_symmetry.space_group_name_H-M   'P 1'
#
loop_
_entity.id
_entity.type
_entity.pdbx_description
1 polymer ?
#
loop_
_entity_poly.entity_id
_entity_poly.type
_entity_poly.pdbx_seq_one_letter_code
_entity_poly.pdbx_strand_id
1 'polypeptide(L)' 'MPRNLAFRIRGKLEQLAENPYARNPHITKLQNRPGHRLRVGDWRVICEVRGEELIILVLKIAPRGEVYR' A
#
# COMPACT_ATOMS: atom_id res chain seq x y z
N MET A 1 -10.26 0.93 -12.87
CA MET A 1 -10.33 1.40 -11.47
C MET A 1 -11.25 2.62 -11.39
N PRO A 2 -12.25 2.67 -10.51
CA PRO A 2 -13.11 3.85 -10.35
C PRO A 2 -12.33 5.08 -9.89
N ARG A 3 -12.64 6.28 -10.42
CA ARG A 3 -11.88 7.53 -10.17
C ARG A 3 -11.78 7.89 -8.68
N ASN A 4 -12.87 7.70 -7.94
CA ASN A 4 -12.94 7.97 -6.49
C ASN A 4 -11.99 7.09 -5.68
N LEU A 5 -11.77 5.87 -6.13
CA LEU A 5 -10.86 4.96 -5.47
C LEU A 5 -9.40 5.35 -5.74
N ALA A 6 -9.08 5.77 -6.97
CA ALA A 6 -7.73 6.23 -7.31
C ALA A 6 -7.32 7.42 -6.45
N PHE A 7 -8.25 8.34 -6.24
CA PHE A 7 -8.08 9.46 -5.33
C PHE A 7 -7.82 9.02 -3.89
N ARG A 8 -8.62 8.08 -3.36
CA ARG A 8 -8.42 7.54 -2.00
C ARG A 8 -7.09 6.82 -1.83
N ILE A 9 -6.68 6.02 -2.82
CA ILE A 9 -5.39 5.33 -2.77
C ILE A 9 -4.27 6.36 -2.75
N ARG A 10 -4.29 7.35 -3.66
CA ARG A 10 -3.27 8.41 -3.70
C ARG A 10 -3.15 9.16 -2.37
N GLY A 11 -4.26 9.61 -1.79
CA GLY A 11 -4.22 10.29 -0.50
C GLY A 11 -3.69 9.42 0.65
N LYS A 12 -3.93 8.10 0.61
CA LYS A 12 -3.33 7.17 1.59
C LYS A 12 -1.84 6.94 1.36
N LEU A 13 -1.37 7.01 0.13
CA LEU A 13 0.06 6.93 -0.19
C LEU A 13 0.79 8.21 0.18
N GLU A 14 0.18 9.38 -0.03
CA GLU A 14 0.72 10.67 0.41
C GLU A 14 0.87 10.71 1.94
N GLN A 15 -0.15 10.29 2.69
CA GLN A 15 -0.06 10.15 4.16
C GLN A 15 1.04 9.18 4.60
N LEU A 16 1.26 8.11 3.83
CA LEU A 16 2.33 7.16 4.12
C LEU A 16 3.71 7.73 3.79
N ALA A 17 3.81 8.57 2.75
CA ALA A 17 5.05 9.23 2.36
C ALA A 17 5.49 10.29 3.37
N GLU A 18 4.54 11.01 3.98
CA GLU A 18 4.83 11.96 5.06
C GLU A 18 5.40 11.28 6.31
N ASN A 19 4.87 10.11 6.67
CA ASN A 19 5.39 9.33 7.80
C ASN A 19 5.23 7.82 7.57
N PRO A 20 6.24 7.15 6.98
CA PRO A 20 6.21 5.72 6.69
C PRO A 20 6.02 4.82 7.90
N TYR A 21 6.45 5.29 9.07
CA TYR A 21 6.46 4.54 10.33
C TYR A 21 5.26 4.83 11.22
N ALA A 22 4.35 5.71 10.77
CA ALA A 22 3.13 6.00 11.50
C ALA A 22 2.31 4.72 11.72
N ARG A 23 1.75 4.60 12.93
CA ARG A 23 0.83 3.51 13.26
C ARG A 23 -0.37 3.56 12.31
N ASN A 24 -0.47 2.57 11.43
CA ASN A 24 -1.57 2.45 10.49
C ASN A 24 -2.19 1.05 10.58
N PRO A 25 -3.46 0.92 11.03
CA PRO A 25 -4.10 -0.38 11.21
C PRO A 25 -4.33 -1.14 9.90
N HIS A 26 -4.19 -0.47 8.75
CA HIS A 26 -4.33 -1.07 7.44
C HIS A 26 -3.02 -1.56 6.84
N ILE A 27 -1.89 -1.34 7.53
CA ILE A 27 -0.56 -1.78 7.10
C ILE A 27 -0.20 -3.07 7.82
N THR A 28 0.23 -4.08 7.07
CA THR A 28 0.70 -5.37 7.61
C THR A 28 2.04 -5.71 7.01
N LYS A 29 3.03 -6.13 7.81
CA LYS A 29 4.31 -6.63 7.28
C LYS A 29 4.09 -7.85 6.39
N LEU A 30 4.80 -7.91 5.26
CA LEU A 30 4.76 -9.08 4.37
C LEU A 30 5.47 -10.26 5.04
N GLN A 31 5.02 -11.47 4.71
CA GLN A 31 5.70 -12.70 5.09
C GLN A 31 6.74 -13.04 4.03
N ASN A 32 7.91 -13.56 4.44
CA ASN A 32 8.98 -14.05 3.57
C ASN A 32 9.65 -13.04 2.62
N ARG A 33 9.39 -11.72 2.76
CA ARG A 33 10.11 -10.66 2.05
C ARG A 33 10.04 -9.32 2.79
N PRO A 34 10.99 -8.39 2.57
CA PRO A 34 10.89 -7.04 3.07
C PRO A 34 9.67 -6.31 2.50
N GLY A 35 9.24 -5.28 3.22
CA GLY A 35 8.09 -4.46 2.86
C GLY A 35 6.80 -4.82 3.60
N HIS A 36 5.77 -4.03 3.31
CA HIS A 36 4.50 -3.99 3.99
C HIS A 36 3.38 -3.94 2.95
N ARG A 37 2.19 -4.39 3.35
CA ARG A 37 0.97 -4.36 2.55
C ARG A 37 -0.02 -3.39 3.17
N LEU A 38 -0.40 -2.36 2.43
CA LEU A 38 -1.47 -1.42 2.78
C LEU A 38 -2.80 -1.92 2.20
N ARG A 39 -3.86 -1.93 3.02
CA ARG A 39 -5.23 -2.22 2.59
C ARG A 39 -6.04 -0.92 2.44
N VAL A 40 -6.68 -0.73 1.28
CA VAL A 40 -7.60 0.39 1.04
C VAL A 40 -8.94 -0.20 0.55
N GLY A 41 -9.88 -0.42 1.47
CA GLY A 41 -11.12 -1.14 1.17
C GLY A 41 -10.84 -2.57 0.68
N ASP A 42 -11.24 -2.85 -0.56
CA ASP A 42 -11.02 -4.14 -1.25
C ASP A 42 -9.68 -4.25 -2.00
N TRP A 43 -8.82 -3.24 -1.90
CA TRP A 43 -7.58 -3.10 -2.67
C TRP A 43 -6.35 -3.26 -1.79
N ARG A 44 -5.24 -3.73 -2.39
CA ARG A 44 -3.96 -3.97 -1.70
C ARG A 44 -2.83 -3.27 -2.43
N VAL A 45 -1.95 -2.60 -1.69
CA VAL A 45 -0.73 -1.96 -2.20
C VAL A 45 0.46 -2.49 -1.41
N ILE A 46 1.64 -2.62 -2.05
CA ILE A 46 2.87 -3.05 -1.38
C ILE A 46 3.82 -1.85 -1.30
N CYS A 47 4.44 -1.67 -0.15
CA CYS A 47 5.34 -0.57 0.14
C CYS A 47 6.61 -1.13 0.79
N GLU A 48 7.77 -0.56 0.48
CA GLU A 48 9.04 -0.92 1.09
C GLU A 48 9.74 0.39 1.51
N VAL A 49 10.33 0.43 2.70
CA VAL A 49 11.16 1.57 3.10
C VAL A 49 12.61 1.12 2.98
N ARG A 50 13.42 1.85 2.20
CA ARG A 50 14.85 1.57 2.01
C ARG A 50 15.66 2.77 2.49
N GLY A 51 16.29 2.63 3.66
CA GLY A 51 17.02 3.74 4.29
C GLY A 51 16.06 4.89 4.61
N GLU A 52 16.35 6.08 4.08
CA GLU A 52 15.50 7.28 4.21
C GLU A 52 14.46 7.40 3.07
N GLU A 53 14.50 6.50 2.08
CA GLU A 53 13.59 6.53 0.94
C GLU A 53 12.40 5.61 1.16
N LEU A 54 11.19 6.16 1.07
CA LEU A 54 9.98 5.34 0.92
C LEU A 54 9.84 4.91 -0.55
N ILE A 55 10.11 3.63 -0.81
CA ILE A 55 9.86 3.01 -2.12
C ILE A 55 8.46 2.40 -2.12
N ILE A 56 7.51 3.11 -2.74
CA ILE A 56 6.15 2.60 -2.93
C ILE A 56 6.09 1.81 -4.26
N LEU A 57 6.28 0.49 -4.18
CA LEU A 57 6.12 -0.39 -5.33
C LEU A 57 4.67 -0.87 -5.47
N VAL A 58 3.89 -0.18 -6.29
CA VAL A 58 2.51 -0.56 -6.58
C VAL A 58 2.47 -1.81 -7.49
N LEU A 59 2.62 -2.99 -6.89
CA LEU A 59 2.70 -4.27 -7.61
C LEU A 59 1.40 -4.66 -8.31
N LYS A 60 0.24 -4.44 -7.68
CA LYS A 60 -1.07 -4.76 -8.28
C LYS A 60 -2.19 -4.05 -7.54
N ILE A 61 -2.96 -3.22 -8.27
CA ILE A 61 -4.19 -2.60 -7.78
C ILE A 61 -5.34 -3.48 -8.27
N ALA A 62 -5.84 -4.42 -7.46
CA ALA A 62 -6.98 -5.27 -7.84
C ALA A 62 -7.92 -5.58 -6.65
N PRO A 63 -9.22 -5.84 -6.90
CA PRO A 63 -10.19 -6.29 -5.90
C PRO A 63 -9.83 -7.65 -5.26
N ARG A 64 -10.48 -7.99 -4.15
CA ARG A 64 -10.28 -9.28 -3.45
C ARG A 64 -10.63 -10.45 -4.38
N GLY A 65 -9.63 -11.26 -4.73
CA GLY A 65 -9.76 -12.46 -5.58
C GLY A 65 -8.83 -12.45 -6.80
N GLU A 66 -8.52 -11.27 -7.33
CA GLU A 66 -7.66 -11.12 -8.51
C GLU A 66 -6.18 -10.90 -8.17
N VAL A 67 -5.86 -10.59 -6.92
CA VAL A 67 -4.49 -10.32 -6.45
C VAL A 67 -3.57 -11.55 -6.49
N TYR A 68 -4.12 -12.76 -6.51
CA TYR A 68 -3.35 -14.01 -6.56
C TYR A 68 -3.31 -14.68 -7.94
N ARG A 69 -4.04 -14.14 -8.93
CA ARG A 69 -3.83 -14.44 -10.35
C ARG A 69 -2.80 -13.50 -10.92
#